data_AF-A0A8U1H6U8-F1
#
_entry.id   AF-A0A8U1H6U8-F1
#
_cell.length_a   1.000
_cell.length_b   1.000
_cell.length_c   1.000
_cell.angle_alpha   90.00
_cell.angle_beta   90.00
_cell.angle_gamma   90.00
#
_symmetry.space_group_name_H-M   'P 1'
#
loop_
_entity.id
_entity.type
_entity.pdbx_description
1 polymer ?
#
loop_
_entity_poly.entity_id
_entity_poly.type
_entity_poly.pdbx_seq_one_letter_code
_entity_poly.pdbx_strand_id
1 'polypeptide(L)'
;MITTRGVATGFHCAAKAMSAAAGSSSFEPPEHSLPGVQETRPGSPSRLRRLVDIPGCQPDRVNDLLLLSTLDSQGRCGSDAEYRSAHVVFFPGDIQNFQQEMSLQPEEAQWLSWSLENVALTLGHRFPDRHVWVIRASRMYLHKFSCYHNFVESNLFGAPEHSPDYGAFRHLRALLSNGMERAGLPNPLPLQRGGDTVSPGFSLAVVGFSKGCVVLNQMVYELARARADPELGPFVERLSDMYWLDGGHPGGSETWVTDKRALGELAASGVAVHAHVTPYEVRDPMRAWVGREHGRFVKKLEDLGARLSQKLHFEDEPASIENHFRIIQDF
;
A
#
# COMPACT_ATOMS: atom_id res chain seq x y z
N MET A 1 27.32 -8.83 -51.61
CA MET A 1 26.19 -8.03 -52.09
C MET A 1 24.91 -8.78 -51.75
N ILE A 2 24.40 -8.60 -50.52
CA ILE A 2 23.04 -8.99 -50.10
C ILE A 2 22.60 -7.90 -49.12
N THR A 3 21.52 -7.22 -49.49
CA THR A 3 20.87 -6.12 -48.78
C THR A 3 19.78 -6.66 -47.86
N THR A 4 19.82 -6.33 -46.58
CA THR A 4 18.68 -6.52 -45.66
C THR A 4 18.10 -5.15 -45.30
N ARG A 5 16.87 -4.92 -45.78
CA ARG A 5 16.01 -3.80 -45.41
C ARG A 5 15.49 -3.98 -43.99
N GLY A 6 15.46 -2.87 -43.24
CA GLY A 6 15.01 -2.82 -41.87
C GLY A 6 13.49 -2.89 -41.68
N VAL A 7 13.12 -3.18 -40.43
CA VAL A 7 11.85 -2.81 -39.81
C VAL A 7 12.19 -2.40 -38.38
N ALA A 8 12.16 -1.09 -38.11
CA ALA A 8 12.32 -0.53 -36.77
C ALA A 8 11.33 0.62 -36.64
N THR A 9 10.07 0.29 -36.32
CA THR A 9 9.06 1.28 -35.93
C THR A 9 8.00 0.58 -35.09
N GLY A 10 7.88 0.96 -33.81
CA GLY A 10 6.73 0.52 -33.00
C GLY A 10 6.86 0.51 -31.48
N PHE A 11 7.60 1.42 -30.83
CA PHE A 11 7.60 1.49 -29.35
C PHE A 11 7.76 2.90 -28.78
N HIS A 12 7.07 3.91 -29.37
CA HIS A 12 7.12 5.30 -28.86
C HIS A 12 5.74 5.91 -28.53
N CYS A 13 4.65 5.12 -28.51
CA CYS A 13 3.31 5.65 -28.27
C CYS A 13 2.73 5.43 -26.86
N ALA A 14 3.39 4.68 -25.96
CA ALA A 14 2.85 4.43 -24.62
C ALA A 14 3.20 5.52 -23.58
N ALA A 15 4.25 6.32 -23.81
CA ALA A 15 4.72 7.31 -22.83
C ALA A 15 4.09 8.72 -22.97
N LYS A 16 3.23 8.95 -23.99
CA LYS A 16 2.65 10.28 -24.28
C LYS A 16 1.24 10.50 -23.73
N ALA A 17 0.57 9.46 -23.20
CA ALA A 17 -0.82 9.58 -22.73
C ALA A 17 -0.96 10.16 -21.30
N MET A 18 0.15 10.40 -20.58
CA MET A 18 0.13 10.97 -19.21
C MET A 18 0.54 12.45 -19.14
N SER A 19 0.67 13.16 -20.28
CA SER A 19 1.22 14.53 -20.31
C SER A 19 0.38 15.54 -21.11
N ALA A 20 -0.86 15.22 -21.47
CA ALA A 20 -1.71 16.11 -22.29
C ALA A 20 -3.10 16.33 -21.68
N ALA A 21 -3.14 16.89 -20.47
CA ALA A 21 -4.35 17.51 -19.92
C ALA A 21 -3.98 18.54 -18.84
N ALA A 22 -3.30 19.61 -19.23
CA ALA A 22 -3.14 20.80 -18.40
C ALA A 22 -3.34 22.04 -19.29
N GLY A 23 -4.61 22.41 -19.49
CA GLY A 23 -4.98 23.69 -20.06
C GLY A 23 -4.73 24.79 -19.03
N SER A 24 -3.99 25.82 -19.41
CA SER A 24 -3.64 26.95 -18.58
C SER A 24 -4.88 27.81 -18.27
N SER A 25 -5.31 27.83 -17.01
CA SER A 25 -6.11 28.93 -16.46
C SER A 25 -5.38 29.49 -15.24
N SER A 26 -4.87 30.71 -15.39
CA SER A 26 -4.32 31.53 -14.32
C SER A 26 -5.39 31.83 -13.26
N PHE A 27 -5.18 31.34 -12.04
CA PHE A 27 -5.95 31.73 -10.86
C PHE A 27 -4.96 32.07 -9.74
N GLU A 28 -4.96 33.32 -9.28
CA GLU A 28 -4.23 33.73 -8.08
C GLU A 28 -4.94 33.20 -6.83
N PRO A 29 -4.22 32.64 -5.83
CA PRO A 29 -4.83 32.21 -4.59
C PRO A 29 -4.97 33.38 -3.59
N PRO A 30 -6.06 33.47 -2.81
CA PRO A 30 -6.18 34.44 -1.74
C PRO A 30 -5.36 34.03 -0.51
N GLU A 31 -4.67 35.00 0.09
CA GLU A 31 -4.00 34.86 1.38
C GLU A 31 -5.01 34.57 2.50
N HIS A 32 -5.02 33.34 2.99
CA HIS A 32 -5.65 33.01 4.27
C HIS A 32 -4.65 32.29 5.17
N SER A 33 -4.37 32.95 6.30
CA SER A 33 -3.43 32.57 7.34
C SER A 33 -3.84 31.25 8.00
N LEU A 34 -2.96 30.26 8.01
CA LEU A 34 -3.13 28.99 8.73
C LEU A 34 -2.96 29.21 10.24
N PRO A 35 -3.81 28.62 11.11
CA PRO A 35 -3.58 28.63 12.54
C PRO A 35 -2.48 27.62 12.93
N GLY A 36 -1.36 28.17 13.41
CA GLY A 36 -0.53 27.67 14.51
C GLY A 36 -0.14 26.19 14.53
N VAL A 37 1.05 25.89 14.02
CA VAL A 37 1.84 24.74 14.46
C VAL A 37 2.08 24.88 15.96
N GLN A 38 1.46 24.02 16.76
CA GLN A 38 1.69 23.98 18.19
C GLN A 38 3.10 23.41 18.41
N GLU A 39 4.03 24.27 18.84
CA GLU A 39 5.41 23.90 19.14
C GLU A 39 5.44 22.75 20.16
N THR A 40 6.00 21.63 19.75
CA THR A 40 6.24 20.46 20.60
C THR A 40 7.23 20.81 21.71
N ARG A 41 6.92 20.41 22.95
CA ARG A 41 7.83 20.52 24.09
C ARG A 41 9.20 19.88 23.76
N PRO A 42 10.32 20.50 24.13
CA PRO A 42 11.65 19.93 23.89
C PRO A 42 11.82 18.67 24.75
N GLY A 43 11.97 17.50 24.12
CA GLY A 43 12.22 16.22 24.79
C GLY A 43 11.29 15.07 24.40
N SER A 44 10.22 15.32 23.66
CA SER A 44 9.36 14.25 23.13
C SER A 44 9.89 13.76 21.77
N PRO A 45 10.24 12.47 21.60
CA PRO A 45 10.67 11.97 20.29
C PRO A 45 9.54 12.13 19.26
N SER A 46 9.90 12.46 18.02
CA SER A 46 8.94 12.60 16.92
C SER A 46 8.10 11.32 16.79
N ARG A 47 6.77 11.46 16.77
CA ARG A 47 5.86 10.32 16.59
C ARG A 47 6.08 9.62 15.24
N LEU A 48 6.52 10.39 14.25
CA LEU A 48 6.87 9.93 12.91
C LEU A 48 8.39 9.66 12.84
N ARG A 49 8.77 8.45 12.44
CA ARG A 49 10.16 7.98 12.37
C ARG A 49 10.42 7.26 11.07
N ARG A 50 11.43 7.71 10.32
CA ARG A 50 11.95 7.00 9.15
C ARG A 50 12.95 5.94 9.61
N LEU A 51 12.75 4.71 9.18
CA LEU A 51 13.63 3.57 9.42
C LEU A 51 14.17 3.12 8.06
N VAL A 52 15.49 3.19 7.88
CA VAL A 52 16.15 2.95 6.59
C VAL A 52 16.69 1.52 6.55
N ASP A 53 16.63 0.90 5.38
CA ASP A 53 17.19 -0.43 5.10
C ASP A 53 16.75 -1.51 6.11
N ILE A 54 15.45 -1.57 6.44
CA ILE A 54 14.93 -2.60 7.32
C ILE A 54 14.92 -3.94 6.58
N PRO A 55 15.58 -4.99 7.09
CA PRO A 55 15.61 -6.29 6.43
C PRO A 55 14.26 -6.98 6.48
N GLY A 56 13.91 -7.65 5.38
CA GLY A 56 12.80 -8.59 5.34
C GLY A 56 13.25 -10.04 5.52
N CYS A 57 12.60 -10.96 4.81
CA CYS A 57 12.86 -12.40 4.93
C CYS A 57 14.25 -12.84 4.43
N GLN A 58 14.89 -12.03 3.59
CA GLN A 58 16.27 -12.20 3.16
C GLN A 58 17.06 -10.95 3.54
N PRO A 59 18.31 -11.07 4.04
CA PRO A 59 19.08 -9.91 4.54
C PRO A 59 19.31 -8.80 3.50
N ASP A 60 19.36 -9.15 2.22
CA ASP A 60 19.54 -8.24 1.08
C ASP A 60 18.22 -7.63 0.56
N ARG A 61 17.07 -8.23 0.92
CA ARG A 61 15.76 -7.66 0.62
C ARG A 61 15.37 -6.70 1.74
N VAL A 62 15.69 -5.43 1.55
CA VAL A 62 15.41 -4.35 2.50
C VAL A 62 14.35 -3.37 1.99
N ASN A 63 13.63 -2.74 2.91
CA ASN A 63 12.73 -1.61 2.62
C ASN A 63 12.96 -0.46 3.60
N ASP A 64 12.78 0.76 3.12
CA ASP A 64 12.58 1.93 3.98
C ASP A 64 11.15 1.91 4.51
N LEU A 65 11.01 2.11 5.82
CA LEU A 65 9.72 2.19 6.52
C LEU A 65 9.55 3.59 7.12
N LEU A 66 8.31 4.08 7.12
CA LEU A 66 7.92 5.23 7.92
C LEU A 66 6.92 4.77 8.99
N LEU A 67 7.29 4.94 10.25
CA LEU A 67 6.45 4.59 11.39
C LEU A 67 5.83 5.84 11.99
N LEU A 68 4.50 5.89 12.05
CA LEU A 68 3.77 6.79 12.95
C LEU A 68 3.33 5.99 14.18
N SER A 69 3.90 6.32 15.34
CA SER A 69 3.58 5.65 16.61
C SER A 69 2.29 6.20 17.24
N THR A 70 1.55 5.32 17.92
CA THR A 70 0.35 5.69 18.71
C THR A 70 0.70 6.66 19.84
N LEU A 71 -0.26 7.48 20.27
CA LEU A 71 -0.08 8.41 21.39
C LEU A 71 0.14 7.68 22.72
N ASP A 72 -0.48 6.52 22.90
CA ASP A 72 -0.47 5.76 24.16
C ASP A 72 0.86 5.05 24.49
N SER A 73 1.81 5.01 23.54
CA SER A 73 3.15 4.44 23.77
C SER A 73 3.98 5.22 24.81
N GLN A 74 3.49 6.38 25.28
CA GLN A 74 4.23 7.29 26.16
C GLN A 74 3.76 7.33 27.63
N GLY A 75 2.83 6.49 28.12
CA GLY A 75 2.43 6.70 29.53
C GLY A 75 1.43 5.82 30.26
N ARG A 76 1.13 4.57 29.86
CA ARG A 76 0.27 3.71 30.70
C ARG A 76 1.06 2.61 31.40
N CYS A 77 1.51 2.93 32.62
CA CYS A 77 1.89 1.94 33.62
C CYS A 77 0.59 1.53 34.36
N GLY A 78 -0.10 0.51 33.86
CA GLY A 78 -1.33 -0.02 34.45
C GLY A 78 -1.46 -1.51 34.14
N SER A 79 -1.63 -2.31 35.17
CA SER A 79 -1.40 -3.76 35.20
C SER A 79 -2.44 -4.65 34.52
N ASP A 80 -3.50 -4.11 33.89
CA ASP A 80 -4.65 -4.93 33.41
C ASP A 80 -5.20 -4.53 32.03
N ALA A 81 -4.51 -3.65 31.28
CA ALA A 81 -4.83 -3.46 29.87
C ALA A 81 -4.13 -4.56 29.07
N GLU A 82 -4.88 -5.60 28.70
CA GLU A 82 -4.49 -6.61 27.71
C GLU A 82 -3.70 -5.92 26.58
N TYR A 83 -2.42 -6.28 26.40
CA TYR A 83 -1.46 -5.58 25.52
C TYR A 83 -1.88 -5.67 24.05
N ARG A 84 -2.86 -4.86 23.64
CA ARG A 84 -3.33 -4.74 22.27
C ARG A 84 -2.28 -3.97 21.47
N SER A 85 -1.63 -4.66 20.54
CA SER A 85 -0.64 -4.11 19.61
C SER A 85 -1.29 -4.08 18.23
N ALA A 86 -1.95 -2.97 17.90
CA ALA A 86 -2.68 -2.85 16.65
C ALA A 86 -1.87 -2.09 15.60
N HIS A 87 -1.81 -2.65 14.40
CA HIS A 87 -0.97 -2.18 13.31
C HIS A 87 -1.80 -1.94 12.04
N VAL A 88 -1.40 -0.93 11.28
CA VAL A 88 -1.83 -0.73 9.89
C VAL A 88 -0.58 -0.62 9.03
N VAL A 89 -0.51 -1.42 7.98
CA VAL A 89 0.54 -1.32 6.96
C VAL A 89 -0.06 -0.68 5.72
N PHE A 90 0.63 0.31 5.16
CA PHE A 90 0.23 1.00 3.95
C PHE A 90 1.30 0.83 2.87
N PHE A 91 0.86 0.36 1.70
CA PHE A 91 1.64 0.29 0.47
C PHE A 91 1.22 1.44 -0.45
N PRO A 92 2.07 2.46 -0.66
CA PRO A 92 1.78 3.61 -1.51
C PRO A 92 1.67 3.28 -3.01
N GLY A 93 1.15 4.25 -3.75
CA GLY A 93 1.04 4.24 -5.21
C GLY A 93 2.25 4.81 -5.92
N ASP A 94 2.15 4.85 -7.25
CA ASP A 94 3.07 5.61 -8.10
C ASP A 94 3.07 7.10 -7.67
N ILE A 95 4.15 7.84 -7.98
CA ILE A 95 4.45 9.23 -7.60
C ILE A 95 4.79 9.41 -6.11
N GLN A 96 4.17 8.65 -5.21
CA GLN A 96 4.35 8.84 -3.76
C GLN A 96 5.74 8.40 -3.31
N ASN A 97 6.45 9.32 -2.65
CA ASN A 97 7.75 9.06 -2.05
C ASN A 97 7.97 9.95 -0.82
N PHE A 98 9.12 9.85 -0.13
CA PHE A 98 9.38 10.77 0.97
C PHE A 98 9.38 12.20 0.46
N GLN A 99 8.86 13.10 1.29
CA GLN A 99 8.66 14.50 0.93
C GLN A 99 9.94 15.15 0.37
N GLN A 100 11.09 14.82 0.96
CA GLN A 100 12.39 15.31 0.50
C GLN A 100 12.66 14.89 -0.94
N GLU A 101 12.45 13.61 -1.29
CA GLU A 101 12.75 13.14 -2.64
C GLU A 101 11.75 13.67 -3.68
N MET A 102 10.47 13.76 -3.34
CA MET A 102 9.44 14.36 -4.20
C MET A 102 9.74 15.84 -4.48
N SER A 103 10.21 16.58 -3.47
CA SER A 103 10.50 18.02 -3.61
C SER A 103 11.62 18.33 -4.61
N LEU A 104 12.48 17.36 -4.89
CA LEU A 104 13.58 17.48 -5.85
C LEU A 104 13.12 17.30 -7.30
N GLN A 105 11.91 16.78 -7.54
CA GLN A 105 11.38 16.51 -8.87
C GLN A 105 10.25 17.51 -9.20
N PRO A 106 10.41 18.40 -10.18
CA PRO A 106 9.40 19.43 -10.50
C PRO A 106 8.01 18.87 -10.82
N GLU A 107 7.92 17.72 -11.49
CA GLU A 107 6.64 17.07 -11.80
C GLU A 107 5.94 16.48 -10.56
N GLU A 108 6.70 16.08 -9.54
CA GLU A 108 6.19 15.44 -8.32
C GLU A 108 5.90 16.45 -7.21
N ALA A 109 6.53 17.63 -7.27
CA ALA A 109 6.38 18.68 -6.27
C ALA A 109 4.93 19.16 -6.09
N GLN A 110 4.10 19.10 -7.13
CA GLN A 110 2.67 19.41 -7.03
C GLN A 110 1.88 18.40 -6.17
N TRP A 111 2.44 17.20 -5.95
CA TRP A 111 1.81 16.10 -5.21
C TRP A 111 2.37 15.97 -3.77
N LEU A 112 3.08 16.97 -3.25
CA LEU A 112 3.69 16.91 -1.91
C LEU A 112 2.67 16.67 -0.78
N SER A 113 1.40 17.05 -0.96
CA SER A 113 0.31 16.72 -0.02
C SER A 113 0.08 15.20 0.12
N TRP A 114 0.60 14.40 -0.80
CA TRP A 114 0.50 12.95 -0.84
C TRP A 114 1.85 12.25 -0.61
N SER A 115 2.83 12.95 -0.05
CA SER A 115 4.09 12.36 0.43
C SER A 115 3.83 11.26 1.47
N LEU A 116 4.80 10.36 1.66
CA LEU A 116 4.66 9.27 2.63
C LEU A 116 4.38 9.80 4.04
N GLU A 117 4.96 10.95 4.40
CA GLU A 117 4.73 11.63 5.67
C GLU A 117 3.27 12.10 5.82
N ASN A 118 2.73 12.80 4.82
CA ASN A 118 1.36 13.32 4.87
C ASN A 118 0.32 12.20 4.82
N VAL A 119 0.61 11.13 4.08
CA VAL A 119 -0.24 9.93 4.06
C VAL A 119 -0.22 9.22 5.41
N ALA A 120 0.95 9.06 6.03
CA ALA A 120 1.05 8.46 7.37
C ALA A 120 0.21 9.24 8.39
N LEU A 121 0.22 10.58 8.33
CA LEU A 121 -0.61 11.43 9.19
C LEU A 121 -2.11 11.25 8.90
N THR A 122 -2.50 11.24 7.63
CA THR A 122 -3.89 11.00 7.20
C THR A 122 -4.41 9.66 7.75
N LEU A 123 -3.62 8.58 7.59
CA LEU A 123 -3.95 7.26 8.13
C LEU A 123 -3.95 7.25 9.67
N GLY A 124 -3.09 8.03 10.32
CA GLY A 124 -3.09 8.19 11.77
C GLY A 124 -4.39 8.80 12.32
N HIS A 125 -5.04 9.68 11.56
CA HIS A 125 -6.38 10.18 11.91
C HIS A 125 -7.46 9.12 11.72
N ARG A 126 -7.35 8.29 10.68
CA ARG A 126 -8.28 7.20 10.39
C ARG A 126 -8.18 6.03 11.38
N PHE A 127 -6.97 5.77 11.87
CA PHE A 127 -6.63 4.68 12.78
C PHE A 127 -5.89 5.21 14.03
N PRO A 128 -6.56 6.00 14.89
CA PRO A 128 -5.91 6.74 15.98
C PRO A 128 -5.21 5.84 17.02
N ASP A 129 -5.72 4.61 17.20
CA ASP A 129 -5.23 3.64 18.19
C ASP A 129 -4.30 2.60 17.58
N ARG A 130 -3.78 2.83 16.37
CA ARG A 130 -2.89 1.89 15.66
C ARG A 130 -1.56 2.51 15.29
N HIS A 131 -0.50 1.69 15.31
CA HIS A 131 0.78 2.05 14.71
C HIS A 131 0.64 1.99 13.18
N VAL A 132 0.91 3.09 12.49
CA VAL A 132 0.88 3.14 11.02
C VAL A 132 2.29 2.93 10.49
N TRP A 133 2.43 1.99 9.56
CA TRP A 133 3.66 1.64 8.88
C TRP A 133 3.48 1.88 7.39
N VAL A 134 4.15 2.89 6.84
CA VAL A 134 4.22 3.09 5.40
C VAL A 134 5.46 2.38 4.88
N ILE A 135 5.27 1.41 3.98
CA ILE A 135 6.37 0.64 3.38
C ILE A 135 6.68 1.24 2.02
N ARG A 136 7.82 1.95 1.91
CA ARG A 136 8.26 2.48 0.63
C ARG A 136 8.59 1.32 -0.32
N ALA A 137 8.19 1.45 -1.59
CA ALA A 137 8.62 0.50 -2.64
C ALA A 137 10.15 0.40 -2.67
N SER A 138 10.69 -0.82 -2.83
CA SER A 138 12.14 -1.05 -2.80
C SER A 138 12.88 -0.33 -3.93
N ARG A 139 12.17 0.03 -5.00
CA ARG A 139 12.67 0.86 -6.09
C ARG A 139 11.57 1.78 -6.63
N MET A 140 11.96 3.00 -6.98
CA MET A 140 11.16 3.96 -7.75
C MET A 140 11.81 4.14 -9.12
N TYR A 141 11.18 3.65 -10.20
CA TYR A 141 11.68 3.81 -11.56
C TYR A 141 11.24 5.17 -12.14
N LEU A 142 12.20 5.93 -12.70
CA LEU A 142 12.00 7.30 -13.17
C LEU A 142 11.34 8.22 -12.12
N HIS A 143 11.63 7.98 -10.84
CA HIS A 143 11.05 8.67 -9.68
C HIS A 143 9.52 8.54 -9.51
N LYS A 144 8.84 7.98 -10.52
CA LYS A 144 7.37 7.91 -10.64
C LYS A 144 6.80 6.52 -10.40
N PHE A 145 7.40 5.47 -10.95
CA PHE A 145 6.81 4.13 -10.92
C PHE A 145 7.32 3.34 -9.72
N SER A 146 6.41 2.98 -8.82
CA SER A 146 6.72 2.14 -7.67
C SER A 146 6.90 0.68 -8.12
N CYS A 147 7.96 0.05 -7.63
CA CYS A 147 8.27 -1.34 -7.91
C CYS A 147 8.44 -2.13 -6.62
N TYR A 148 7.48 -3.01 -6.33
CA TYR A 148 7.43 -3.82 -5.11
C TYR A 148 8.15 -5.17 -5.24
N HIS A 149 9.35 -5.17 -5.82
CA HIS A 149 10.11 -6.40 -6.12
C HIS A 149 10.37 -7.28 -4.90
N ASN A 150 10.37 -6.74 -3.67
CA ASN A 150 10.55 -7.57 -2.49
C ASN A 150 9.29 -8.38 -2.12
N PHE A 151 8.13 -7.97 -2.63
CA PHE A 151 6.82 -8.55 -2.34
C PHE A 151 6.23 -9.30 -3.52
N VAL A 152 6.48 -8.89 -4.76
CA VAL A 152 5.93 -9.51 -5.97
C VAL A 152 6.93 -9.42 -7.11
N GLU A 153 6.95 -10.42 -7.98
CA GLU A 153 7.73 -10.34 -9.23
C GLU A 153 7.17 -9.21 -10.10
N SER A 154 8.03 -8.48 -10.79
CA SER A 154 7.60 -7.34 -11.59
C SER A 154 8.53 -7.03 -12.74
N ASN A 155 7.97 -6.45 -13.80
CA ASN A 155 8.77 -5.87 -14.87
C ASN A 155 9.39 -4.51 -14.44
N LEU A 156 10.12 -3.87 -15.36
CA LEU A 156 10.82 -2.61 -15.12
C LEU A 156 9.91 -1.48 -14.59
N PHE A 157 8.65 -1.45 -15.02
CA PHE A 157 7.66 -0.43 -14.63
C PHE A 157 6.81 -0.87 -13.43
N GLY A 158 7.18 -1.97 -12.77
CA GLY A 158 6.44 -2.49 -11.62
C GLY A 158 5.08 -3.08 -11.99
N ALA A 159 4.88 -3.57 -13.22
CA ALA A 159 3.71 -4.40 -13.51
C ALA A 159 3.96 -5.81 -12.95
N PRO A 160 3.04 -6.37 -12.16
CA PRO A 160 3.28 -7.59 -11.41
C PRO A 160 3.15 -8.84 -12.29
N GLU A 161 3.84 -9.90 -11.87
CA GLU A 161 3.49 -11.28 -12.20
C GLU A 161 3.23 -12.00 -10.88
N HIS A 162 1.97 -12.40 -10.65
CA HIS A 162 1.58 -12.97 -9.36
C HIS A 162 1.84 -14.47 -9.29
N SER A 163 2.27 -14.96 -8.12
CA SER A 163 2.55 -16.38 -7.89
C SER A 163 2.05 -16.85 -6.52
N PRO A 164 1.86 -18.16 -6.29
CA PRO A 164 1.42 -18.65 -4.99
C PRO A 164 2.54 -18.73 -3.93
N ASP A 165 3.80 -18.39 -4.25
CA ASP A 165 4.97 -18.61 -3.37
C ASP A 165 6.12 -17.61 -3.46
N TYR A 166 5.86 -16.37 -3.88
CA TYR A 166 6.89 -15.34 -3.92
C TYR A 166 7.47 -15.00 -2.54
N GLY A 167 6.63 -15.06 -1.50
CA GLY A 167 7.01 -14.84 -0.10
C GLY A 167 6.64 -13.47 0.45
N ALA A 168 5.60 -12.81 -0.08
CA ALA A 168 5.10 -11.52 0.39
C ALA A 168 4.80 -11.53 1.90
N PHE A 169 4.13 -12.56 2.42
CA PHE A 169 3.82 -12.66 3.86
C PHE A 169 5.06 -12.83 4.72
N ARG A 170 6.02 -13.68 4.30
CA ARG A 170 7.29 -13.88 5.03
C ARG A 170 8.08 -12.59 5.08
N HIS A 171 8.12 -11.88 3.96
CA HIS A 171 8.81 -10.60 3.86
C HIS A 171 8.16 -9.55 4.75
N LEU A 172 6.83 -9.41 4.72
CA LEU A 172 6.08 -8.49 5.59
C LEU A 172 6.30 -8.77 7.07
N ARG A 173 6.18 -10.05 7.49
CA ARG A 173 6.40 -10.48 8.87
C ARG A 173 7.78 -10.05 9.36
N ALA A 174 8.82 -10.34 8.58
CA ALA A 174 10.20 -9.99 8.91
C ALA A 174 10.43 -8.47 8.97
N LEU A 175 9.88 -7.70 8.02
CA LEU A 175 9.96 -6.23 8.04
C LEU A 175 9.32 -5.65 9.30
N LEU A 176 8.14 -6.15 9.70
CA LEU A 176 7.47 -5.70 10.91
C LEU A 176 8.26 -6.08 12.16
N SER A 177 8.75 -7.32 12.27
CA SER A 177 9.60 -7.75 13.39
C SER A 177 10.84 -6.85 13.54
N ASN A 178 11.62 -6.70 12.47
CA ASN A 178 12.85 -5.91 12.47
C ASN A 178 12.55 -4.41 12.66
N GLY A 179 11.47 -3.91 12.07
CA GLY A 179 11.01 -2.53 12.20
C GLY A 179 10.56 -2.20 13.63
N MET A 180 9.76 -3.07 14.26
CA MET A 180 9.32 -2.93 15.65
C MET A 180 10.50 -2.95 16.62
N GLU A 181 11.46 -3.85 16.43
CA GLU A 181 12.70 -3.91 17.21
C GLU A 181 13.52 -2.62 17.05
N ARG A 182 13.76 -2.19 15.81
CA ARG A 182 14.51 -0.96 15.52
C ARG A 182 13.84 0.29 16.10
N ALA A 183 12.51 0.29 16.12
CA ALA A 183 11.70 1.36 16.67
C ALA A 183 11.56 1.30 18.20
N GLY A 184 12.06 0.25 18.87
CA GLY A 184 11.92 0.06 20.31
C GLY A 184 10.46 -0.02 20.76
N LEU A 185 9.58 -0.62 19.95
CA LEU A 185 8.18 -0.80 20.32
C LEU A 185 8.04 -1.91 21.38
N PRO A 186 7.08 -1.78 22.31
CA PRO A 186 6.82 -2.83 23.29
C PRO A 186 6.30 -4.09 22.58
N ASN A 187 6.68 -5.27 23.09
CA ASN A 187 6.25 -6.57 22.58
C ASN A 187 6.42 -6.72 21.04
N PRO A 188 7.65 -6.55 20.51
CA PRO A 188 7.89 -6.67 19.08
C PRO A 188 7.46 -8.04 18.56
N LEU A 189 7.01 -8.08 17.30
CA LEU A 189 6.69 -9.34 16.64
C LEU A 189 7.94 -10.22 16.63
N PRO A 190 7.92 -11.42 17.23
CA PRO A 190 9.12 -12.24 17.38
C PRO A 190 9.76 -12.56 16.03
N LEU A 191 11.09 -12.53 15.99
CA LEU A 191 11.84 -13.07 14.85
C LEU A 191 11.46 -14.54 14.65
N GLN A 192 11.51 -15.04 13.41
CA GLN A 192 11.20 -16.45 13.12
C GLN A 192 12.30 -17.35 13.73
N ARG A 193 12.23 -17.62 15.03
CA ARG A 193 13.06 -18.56 15.76
C ARG A 193 12.08 -19.52 16.44
N GLY A 194 12.21 -20.81 16.15
CA GLY A 194 11.18 -21.81 16.44
C GLY A 194 10.65 -21.74 17.88
N GLY A 195 9.31 -21.73 18.02
CA GLY A 195 8.61 -21.72 19.31
C GLY A 195 7.94 -20.38 19.66
N ASP A 196 8.25 -19.28 18.96
CA ASP A 196 7.70 -17.96 19.29
C ASP A 196 6.27 -17.77 18.76
N THR A 197 5.30 -17.59 19.66
CA THR A 197 3.90 -17.34 19.33
C THR A 197 3.65 -15.85 19.10
N VAL A 198 2.90 -15.51 18.04
CA VAL A 198 2.42 -14.14 17.84
C VAL A 198 1.48 -13.75 18.99
N SER A 199 1.76 -12.61 19.63
CA SER A 199 1.00 -12.14 20.80
C SER A 199 -0.51 -12.13 20.51
N PRO A 200 -1.37 -12.62 21.43
CA PRO A 200 -2.82 -12.58 21.26
C PRO A 200 -3.38 -11.19 20.98
N GLY A 201 -2.73 -10.14 21.50
CA GLY A 201 -3.11 -8.75 21.27
C GLY A 201 -2.63 -8.15 19.95
N PHE A 202 -1.83 -8.86 19.15
CA PHE A 202 -1.37 -8.37 17.86
C PHE A 202 -2.51 -8.42 16.83
N SER A 203 -2.76 -7.32 16.12
CA SER A 203 -3.71 -7.26 15.00
C SER A 203 -3.15 -6.42 13.87
N LEU A 204 -3.39 -6.84 12.62
CA LEU A 204 -2.83 -6.22 11.43
C LEU A 204 -3.93 -5.91 10.42
N ALA A 205 -4.03 -4.65 9.99
CA ALA A 205 -4.70 -4.29 8.75
C ALA A 205 -3.66 -3.95 7.68
N VAL A 206 -3.95 -4.25 6.42
CA VAL A 206 -3.11 -3.85 5.29
C VAL A 206 -3.91 -3.04 4.28
N VAL A 207 -3.30 -1.98 3.78
CA VAL A 207 -3.89 -1.03 2.85
C VAL A 207 -2.96 -0.93 1.65
N GLY A 208 -3.48 -1.23 0.46
CA GLY A 208 -2.80 -0.97 -0.80
C GLY A 208 -3.48 0.19 -1.49
N PHE A 209 -2.72 1.20 -1.89
CA PHE A 209 -3.22 2.29 -2.71
C PHE A 209 -2.60 2.25 -4.09
N SER A 210 -3.41 2.39 -5.15
CA SER A 210 -2.95 2.45 -6.53
C SER A 210 -2.00 1.27 -6.85
N LYS A 211 -0.73 1.55 -7.15
CA LYS A 211 0.29 0.52 -7.36
C LYS A 211 0.49 -0.41 -6.16
N GLY A 212 0.33 0.06 -4.93
CA GLY A 212 0.43 -0.76 -3.72
C GLY A 212 -0.56 -1.95 -3.68
N CYS A 213 -1.67 -1.87 -4.42
CA CYS A 213 -2.62 -2.99 -4.54
C CYS A 213 -2.00 -4.26 -5.14
N VAL A 214 -0.91 -4.14 -5.91
CA VAL A 214 -0.24 -5.33 -6.47
C VAL A 214 0.33 -6.24 -5.38
N VAL A 215 0.71 -5.67 -4.23
CA VAL A 215 1.18 -6.41 -3.06
C VAL A 215 0.02 -7.16 -2.40
N LEU A 216 -1.14 -6.52 -2.26
CA LEU A 216 -2.33 -7.16 -1.72
C LEU A 216 -2.80 -8.31 -2.63
N ASN A 217 -2.76 -8.12 -3.95
CA ASN A 217 -3.08 -9.18 -4.91
C ASN A 217 -2.13 -10.37 -4.73
N GLN A 218 -0.82 -10.13 -4.59
CA GLN A 218 0.17 -11.17 -4.34
C GLN A 218 -0.10 -11.92 -3.02
N MET A 219 -0.43 -11.19 -1.94
CA MET A 219 -0.81 -11.80 -0.67
C MET A 219 -2.04 -12.71 -0.83
N VAL A 220 -3.04 -12.33 -1.62
CA VAL A 220 -4.22 -13.18 -1.88
C VAL A 220 -3.83 -14.49 -2.58
N TYR A 221 -2.93 -14.45 -3.56
CA TYR A 221 -2.44 -15.67 -4.23
C TYR A 221 -1.62 -16.59 -3.30
N GLU A 222 -0.88 -16.02 -2.35
CA GLU A 222 -0.09 -16.78 -1.37
C GLU A 222 -0.90 -17.29 -0.18
N LEU A 223 -2.09 -16.75 0.06
CA LEU A 223 -2.82 -16.89 1.32
C LEU A 223 -3.03 -18.35 1.75
N ALA A 224 -3.38 -19.22 0.81
CA ALA A 224 -3.58 -20.65 1.07
C ALA A 224 -2.33 -21.29 1.70
N ARG A 225 -1.15 -21.04 1.09
CA ARG A 225 0.13 -21.59 1.55
C ARG A 225 0.59 -20.91 2.84
N ALA A 226 0.39 -19.60 2.95
CA ALA A 226 0.79 -18.83 4.12
C ALA A 226 0.01 -19.25 5.39
N ARG A 227 -1.29 -19.58 5.26
CA ARG A 227 -2.10 -20.12 6.36
C ARG A 227 -1.71 -21.53 6.76
N ALA A 228 -1.34 -22.37 5.79
CA ALA A 228 -0.95 -23.76 6.03
C ALA A 228 0.48 -23.91 6.59
N ASP A 229 1.30 -22.87 6.49
CA ASP A 229 2.67 -22.85 7.00
C ASP A 229 2.64 -22.73 8.55
N PRO A 230 3.21 -23.70 9.31
CA PRO A 230 3.16 -23.70 10.77
C PRO A 230 3.82 -22.49 11.43
N GLU A 231 4.81 -21.87 10.78
CA GLU A 231 5.54 -20.72 11.31
C GLU A 231 4.88 -19.39 10.94
N LEU A 232 4.25 -19.34 9.75
CA LEU A 232 3.64 -18.13 9.21
C LEU A 232 2.15 -18.00 9.51
N GLY A 233 1.44 -19.12 9.60
CA GLY A 233 0.00 -19.21 9.86
C GLY A 233 -0.45 -18.35 11.05
N PRO A 234 0.20 -18.43 12.23
CA PRO A 234 -0.16 -17.61 13.39
C PRO A 234 -0.05 -16.10 13.16
N PHE A 235 0.81 -15.65 12.23
CA PHE A 235 0.89 -14.24 11.81
C PHE A 235 -0.22 -13.89 10.83
N VAL A 236 -0.49 -14.76 9.86
CA VAL A 236 -1.55 -14.57 8.86
C VAL A 236 -2.93 -14.50 9.52
N GLU A 237 -3.16 -15.29 10.57
CA GLU A 237 -4.40 -15.26 11.37
C GLU A 237 -4.63 -13.91 12.09
N ARG A 238 -3.60 -13.05 12.20
CA ARG A 238 -3.75 -11.70 12.78
C ARG A 238 -4.14 -10.65 11.76
N LEU A 239 -4.20 -11.01 10.48
CA LEU A 239 -4.71 -10.12 9.44
C LEU A 239 -6.22 -9.95 9.64
N SER A 240 -6.63 -8.75 10.03
CA SER A 240 -8.04 -8.41 10.32
C SER A 240 -8.76 -7.82 9.11
N ASP A 241 -8.07 -6.95 8.37
CA ASP A 241 -8.65 -6.14 7.30
C ASP A 241 -7.67 -5.98 6.13
N MET A 242 -8.20 -6.00 4.91
CA MET A 242 -7.47 -5.68 3.68
C MET A 242 -8.23 -4.61 2.89
N TYR A 243 -7.56 -3.49 2.59
CA TYR A 243 -8.13 -2.35 1.86
C TYR A 243 -7.44 -2.19 0.51
N TRP A 244 -8.20 -2.36 -0.57
CA TRP A 244 -7.80 -1.96 -1.91
C TRP A 244 -8.33 -0.56 -2.17
N LEU A 245 -7.43 0.40 -2.30
CA LEU A 245 -7.74 1.80 -2.59
C LEU A 245 -7.32 2.10 -4.03
N ASP A 246 -8.29 2.15 -4.92
CA ASP A 246 -8.19 2.55 -6.32
C ASP A 246 -7.03 1.87 -7.06
N GLY A 247 -7.01 0.54 -7.01
CA GLY A 247 -5.91 -0.27 -7.56
C GLY A 247 -5.70 -0.06 -9.05
N GLY A 248 -4.44 0.16 -9.43
CA GLY A 248 -4.02 0.43 -10.80
C GLY A 248 -2.52 0.16 -11.00
N HIS A 249 -2.12 -0.27 -12.20
CA HIS A 249 -0.72 -0.46 -12.58
C HIS A 249 -0.58 -0.45 -14.13
N PRO A 250 0.64 -0.33 -14.70
CA PRO A 250 0.82 -0.21 -16.15
C PRO A 250 0.69 -1.54 -16.92
N GLY A 251 0.23 -2.61 -16.28
CA GLY A 251 -0.01 -3.90 -16.92
C GLY A 251 -1.39 -3.96 -17.60
N GLY A 252 -1.60 -4.94 -18.47
CA GLY A 252 -2.85 -5.08 -19.24
C GLY A 252 -3.93 -5.98 -18.59
N SER A 253 -3.66 -6.51 -17.41
CA SER A 253 -4.53 -7.44 -16.67
C SER A 253 -4.04 -7.58 -15.23
N GLU A 254 -4.80 -8.29 -14.40
CA GLU A 254 -4.44 -8.64 -13.01
C GLU A 254 -4.34 -7.43 -12.08
N THR A 255 -5.09 -6.38 -12.42
CA THR A 255 -5.27 -5.21 -11.55
C THR A 255 -6.10 -5.59 -10.33
N TRP A 256 -7.08 -6.48 -10.51
CA TRP A 256 -7.81 -7.13 -9.42
C TRP A 256 -7.71 -8.64 -9.53
N VAL A 257 -7.65 -9.33 -8.39
CA VAL A 257 -7.61 -10.80 -8.36
C VAL A 257 -8.92 -11.35 -8.93
N THR A 258 -8.82 -12.24 -9.91
CA THR A 258 -9.99 -12.92 -10.48
C THR A 258 -9.91 -14.44 -10.39
N ASP A 259 -8.82 -14.98 -9.86
CA ASP A 259 -8.66 -16.42 -9.63
C ASP A 259 -9.65 -16.94 -8.58
N LYS A 260 -10.37 -18.00 -8.93
CA LYS A 260 -11.45 -18.54 -8.09
C LYS A 260 -10.93 -19.19 -6.81
N ARG A 261 -9.74 -19.81 -6.86
CA ARG A 261 -9.18 -20.51 -5.70
C ARG A 261 -8.65 -19.48 -4.71
N ALA A 262 -7.88 -18.51 -5.19
CA ALA A 262 -7.34 -17.43 -4.37
C ALA A 262 -8.46 -16.62 -3.68
N LEU A 263 -9.53 -16.26 -4.40
CA LEU A 263 -10.68 -15.59 -3.79
C LEU A 263 -11.48 -16.49 -2.84
N GLY A 264 -11.52 -17.80 -3.10
CA GLY A 264 -12.09 -18.80 -2.18
C GLY A 264 -11.37 -18.81 -0.84
N GLU A 265 -10.03 -18.80 -0.88
CA GLU A 265 -9.18 -18.75 0.31
C GLU A 265 -9.30 -17.42 1.05
N LEU A 266 -9.39 -16.29 0.33
CA LEU A 266 -9.63 -14.98 0.92
C LEU A 266 -10.98 -14.96 1.65
N ALA A 267 -12.06 -15.43 1.03
CA ALA A 267 -13.38 -15.50 1.67
C ALA A 267 -13.37 -16.40 2.91
N ALA A 268 -12.72 -17.56 2.83
CA ALA A 268 -12.62 -18.52 3.93
C ALA A 268 -11.68 -18.07 5.07
N SER A 269 -10.84 -17.04 4.86
CA SER A 269 -9.94 -16.53 5.89
C SER A 269 -10.64 -15.72 6.98
N GLY A 270 -11.84 -15.18 6.70
CA GLY A 270 -12.58 -14.31 7.61
C GLY A 270 -12.08 -12.85 7.67
N VAL A 271 -11.03 -12.52 6.90
CA VAL A 271 -10.53 -11.15 6.71
C VAL A 271 -11.64 -10.25 6.17
N ALA A 272 -11.77 -9.04 6.73
CA ALA A 272 -12.64 -8.02 6.16
C ALA A 272 -12.01 -7.43 4.89
N VAL A 273 -12.74 -7.47 3.79
CA VAL A 273 -12.29 -6.98 2.48
C VAL A 273 -12.96 -5.66 2.18
N HIS A 274 -12.17 -4.64 1.87
CA HIS A 274 -12.65 -3.30 1.57
C HIS A 274 -12.17 -2.88 0.18
N ALA A 275 -13.09 -2.69 -0.76
CA ALA A 275 -12.81 -2.23 -2.12
C ALA A 275 -13.29 -0.80 -2.30
N HIS A 276 -12.36 0.15 -2.36
CA HIS A 276 -12.66 1.56 -2.59
C HIS A 276 -12.10 1.92 -3.97
N VAL A 277 -12.95 2.45 -4.84
CA VAL A 277 -12.57 2.79 -6.22
C VAL A 277 -13.08 4.17 -6.60
N THR A 278 -12.48 4.76 -7.64
CA THR A 278 -12.94 6.00 -8.27
C THR A 278 -13.25 5.76 -9.74
N PRO A 279 -14.07 6.63 -10.38
CA PRO A 279 -14.25 6.63 -11.83
C PRO A 279 -12.93 6.69 -12.62
N TYR A 280 -11.87 7.29 -12.06
CA TYR A 280 -10.57 7.42 -12.72
C TYR A 280 -9.93 6.07 -13.06
N GLU A 281 -10.03 5.07 -12.18
CA GLU A 281 -9.53 3.72 -12.47
C GLU A 281 -10.58 2.84 -13.15
N VAL A 282 -11.78 2.72 -12.57
CA VAL A 282 -12.73 1.67 -13.00
C VAL A 282 -13.60 2.05 -14.20
N ARG A 283 -13.68 3.34 -14.56
CA ARG A 283 -14.46 3.82 -15.73
C ARG A 283 -13.57 4.33 -16.88
N ASP A 284 -12.24 4.13 -16.82
CA ASP A 284 -11.34 4.49 -17.92
C ASP A 284 -11.58 3.58 -19.15
N PRO A 285 -12.00 4.13 -20.30
CA PRO A 285 -12.25 3.34 -21.51
C PRO A 285 -10.97 2.72 -22.11
N MET A 286 -9.79 3.34 -21.90
CA MET A 286 -8.51 2.82 -22.36
C MET A 286 -8.00 1.67 -21.47
N ARG A 287 -8.47 1.63 -20.22
CA ARG A 287 -8.14 0.60 -19.23
C ARG A 287 -9.37 -0.18 -18.77
N ALA A 288 -10.31 -0.43 -19.68
CA ALA A 288 -11.61 -1.03 -19.34
C ALA A 288 -11.54 -2.41 -18.67
N TRP A 289 -10.39 -3.11 -18.70
CA TRP A 289 -10.21 -4.33 -17.92
C TRP A 289 -10.25 -4.09 -16.42
N VAL A 290 -9.76 -2.94 -15.93
CA VAL A 290 -9.72 -2.60 -14.50
C VAL A 290 -11.12 -2.68 -13.89
N GLY A 291 -12.09 -1.98 -14.47
CA GLY A 291 -13.49 -2.05 -14.04
C GLY A 291 -14.12 -3.43 -14.17
N ARG A 292 -13.79 -4.19 -15.24
CA ARG A 292 -14.29 -5.56 -15.43
C ARG A 292 -13.72 -6.55 -14.42
N GLU A 293 -12.46 -6.40 -14.05
CA GLU A 293 -11.79 -7.24 -13.04
C GLU A 293 -12.29 -6.88 -11.64
N HIS A 294 -12.40 -5.59 -11.31
CA HIS A 294 -13.02 -5.12 -10.07
C HIS A 294 -14.43 -5.71 -9.88
N GLY A 295 -15.28 -5.60 -10.91
CA GLY A 295 -16.63 -6.17 -10.86
C GLY A 295 -16.64 -7.70 -10.66
N ARG A 296 -15.67 -8.42 -11.23
CA ARG A 296 -15.51 -9.87 -11.00
C ARG A 296 -15.02 -10.19 -9.59
N PHE A 297 -14.06 -9.43 -9.08
CA PHE A 297 -13.52 -9.54 -7.72
C PHE A 297 -14.63 -9.41 -6.68
N VAL A 298 -15.38 -8.31 -6.74
CA VAL A 298 -16.51 -8.01 -5.87
C VAL A 298 -17.57 -9.10 -5.94
N LYS A 299 -18.11 -9.37 -7.15
CA LYS A 299 -19.18 -10.35 -7.33
C LYS A 299 -18.78 -11.72 -6.80
N LYS A 300 -17.53 -12.15 -7.05
CA LYS A 300 -17.07 -13.46 -6.64
C LYS A 300 -16.93 -13.56 -5.12
N LEU A 301 -16.46 -12.51 -4.45
CA LEU A 301 -16.39 -12.48 -2.99
C LEU A 301 -17.77 -12.44 -2.33
N GLU A 302 -18.73 -11.70 -2.91
CA GLU A 302 -20.14 -11.72 -2.49
C GLU A 302 -20.74 -13.13 -2.62
N ASP A 303 -20.57 -13.78 -3.77
CA ASP A 303 -21.04 -15.14 -4.02
C ASP A 303 -20.44 -16.18 -3.06
N LEU A 304 -19.23 -15.92 -2.55
CA LEU A 304 -18.52 -16.77 -1.59
C LEU A 304 -18.86 -16.44 -0.12
N GLY A 305 -19.69 -15.42 0.13
CA GLY A 305 -20.05 -14.99 1.48
C GLY A 305 -18.93 -14.31 2.26
N ALA A 306 -17.97 -13.68 1.55
CA ALA A 306 -16.89 -12.94 2.20
C ALA A 306 -17.42 -11.70 2.96
N ARG A 307 -16.66 -11.24 3.96
CA ARG A 307 -16.94 -9.98 4.67
C ARG A 307 -16.49 -8.79 3.81
N LEU A 308 -17.27 -8.48 2.78
CA LEU A 308 -16.95 -7.44 1.79
C LEU A 308 -17.68 -6.13 2.07
N SER A 309 -16.97 -5.01 1.94
CA SER A 309 -17.56 -3.69 1.69
C SER A 309 -16.98 -3.09 0.42
N GLN A 310 -17.81 -2.45 -0.40
CA GLN A 310 -17.37 -1.73 -1.60
C GLN A 310 -17.93 -0.31 -1.61
N LYS A 311 -17.15 0.65 -2.13
CA LYS A 311 -17.59 2.03 -2.33
C LYS A 311 -16.94 2.61 -3.59
N LEU A 312 -17.76 3.14 -4.48
CA LEU A 312 -17.32 3.99 -5.58
C LEU A 312 -17.40 5.44 -5.10
N HIS A 313 -16.26 6.13 -5.06
CA HIS A 313 -16.14 7.50 -4.57
C HIS A 313 -16.20 8.48 -5.73
N PHE A 314 -16.66 9.70 -5.45
CA PHE A 314 -16.62 10.84 -6.39
C PHE A 314 -17.37 10.55 -7.69
N GLU A 315 -18.48 9.80 -7.62
CA GLU A 315 -19.30 9.42 -8.78
C GLU A 315 -19.86 10.61 -9.55
N ASP A 316 -20.14 11.70 -8.83
CA ASP A 316 -20.73 12.93 -9.35
C ASP A 316 -19.66 13.91 -9.87
N GLU A 317 -18.37 13.56 -9.78
CA GLU A 317 -17.26 14.38 -10.24
C GLU A 317 -16.63 13.80 -11.52
N PRO A 318 -16.06 14.64 -12.41
CA PRO A 318 -15.25 14.15 -13.52
C PRO A 318 -14.09 13.29 -13.03
N ALA A 319 -13.82 12.18 -13.72
CA ALA A 319 -12.68 11.32 -13.43
C ALA A 319 -11.36 12.11 -13.52
N SER A 320 -10.56 12.06 -12.46
CA SER A 320 -9.30 12.82 -12.35
C SER A 320 -8.28 12.09 -11.48
N ILE A 321 -7.00 12.41 -11.68
CA ILE A 321 -5.91 11.87 -10.84
C ILE A 321 -5.97 12.47 -9.43
N GLU A 322 -6.55 13.65 -9.26
CA GLU A 322 -6.82 14.25 -7.95
C GLU A 322 -7.82 13.38 -7.16
N ASN A 323 -8.88 12.90 -7.80
CA ASN A 323 -9.84 11.99 -7.17
C ASN A 323 -9.18 10.68 -6.77
N HIS A 324 -8.29 10.16 -7.62
CA HIS A 324 -7.50 8.97 -7.34
C HIS A 324 -6.72 9.12 -6.03
N PHE A 325 -5.98 10.22 -5.83
CA PHE A 325 -5.27 10.43 -4.55
C PHE A 325 -6.20 10.75 -3.38
N ARG A 326 -7.28 11.53 -3.60
CA ARG A 326 -8.21 11.95 -2.55
C ARG A 326 -8.92 10.78 -1.87
N ILE A 327 -9.00 9.62 -2.52
CA ILE A 327 -9.53 8.40 -1.91
C ILE A 327 -8.81 8.00 -0.61
N ILE A 328 -7.53 8.35 -0.44
CA ILE A 328 -6.75 8.07 0.77
C ILE A 328 -7.33 8.78 2.00
N GLN A 329 -8.05 9.90 1.79
CA GLN A 329 -8.70 10.65 2.87
C GLN A 329 -10.12 10.13 3.19
N ASP A 330 -10.83 9.58 2.21
CA ASP A 330 -12.30 9.42 2.26
C ASP A 330 -12.79 7.96 2.44
N PHE A 331 -11.87 7.00 2.61
CA PHE A 331 -12.17 5.57 2.74
C PHE A 331 -12.50 5.10 4.16
#